data_AF-A0A1V5U7U1-F1
#
_entry.id   AF-A0A1V5U7U1-F1
#
_cell.length_a   1.000
_cell.length_b   1.000
_cell.length_c   1.000
_cell.angle_alpha   90.00
_cell.angle_beta   90.00
_cell.angle_gamma   90.00
#
_symmetry.space_group_name_H-M   'P 1'
#
loop_
_entity.id
_entity.type
_entity.pdbx_description
1 polymer ?
#
loop_
_entity_poly.entity_id
_entity_poly.type
_entity_poly.pdbx_seq_one_letter_code
_entity_poly.pdbx_strand_id
1 'polypeptide(L)'
;MSTRGLIAIEDADGKCRSTYAHFDMYVSNAGRILIDHYESGEKAEALLALGFLSALGERLSPAPGEKHDYENPLPDVCIAYHRDRGEELRPPTVWPNADEMLTKAADRFWAEYVYLFRDGKWYVDAAYQPQGWRLVEDVLREHDDE
;
A
#
# COMPACT_ATOMS: atom_id res chain seq x y z
N MET A 1 8.43 3.95 16.03
CA MET A 1 8.21 4.97 14.98
C MET A 1 7.51 4.25 13.84
N SER A 2 6.49 4.82 13.24
CA SER A 2 5.77 4.22 12.12
C SER A 2 5.93 5.09 10.88
N THR A 3 6.08 4.42 9.74
CA THR A 3 6.03 5.00 8.40
C THR A 3 4.80 4.43 7.73
N ARG A 4 3.79 5.26 7.64
CA ARG A 4 2.46 4.96 7.13
C ARG A 4 2.37 5.31 5.65
N GLY A 5 1.37 4.74 5.01
CA GLY A 5 1.15 5.00 3.61
C GLY A 5 -0.24 4.61 3.17
N LEU A 6 -0.58 5.12 1.98
CA LEU A 6 -1.73 4.65 1.22
C LEU A 6 -1.25 3.79 0.07
N ILE A 7 -1.96 2.70 -0.19
CA ILE A 7 -1.81 1.86 -1.39
C ILE A 7 -3.11 2.00 -2.16
N ALA A 8 -3.02 2.46 -3.40
CA ALA A 8 -4.18 2.84 -4.19
C ALA A 8 -4.16 2.28 -5.60
N ILE A 9 -5.34 2.18 -6.20
CA ILE A 9 -5.56 1.84 -7.61
C ILE A 9 -6.32 3.00 -8.25
N GLU A 10 -5.89 3.41 -9.45
CA GLU A 10 -6.66 4.31 -10.31
C GLU A 10 -7.60 3.51 -11.21
N ASP A 11 -8.89 3.82 -11.12
CA ASP A 11 -9.94 3.25 -11.95
C ASP A 11 -9.96 3.92 -13.35
N ALA A 12 -10.57 3.26 -14.33
CA ALA A 12 -10.64 3.77 -15.70
C ALA A 12 -11.37 5.13 -15.84
N ASP A 13 -12.18 5.51 -14.86
CA ASP A 13 -12.86 6.82 -14.81
C ASP A 13 -12.04 7.91 -14.08
N GLY A 14 -10.81 7.60 -13.69
CA GLY A 14 -9.87 8.51 -13.01
C GLY A 14 -10.07 8.61 -11.49
N LYS A 15 -11.06 7.91 -10.91
CA LYS A 15 -11.19 7.82 -9.46
C LYS A 15 -10.08 6.94 -8.88
N CYS A 16 -9.80 7.14 -7.60
CA CYS A 16 -8.84 6.30 -6.89
C CYS A 16 -9.51 5.59 -5.72
N ARG A 17 -9.13 4.34 -5.47
CA ARG A 17 -9.49 3.59 -4.27
C ARG A 17 -8.23 3.30 -3.50
N SER A 18 -8.18 3.59 -2.20
CA SER A 18 -6.98 3.38 -1.38
C SER A 18 -7.25 2.58 -0.12
N THR A 19 -6.29 1.75 0.27
CA THR A 19 -6.20 1.21 1.62
C THR A 19 -5.03 1.83 2.38
N TYR A 20 -5.12 1.81 3.71
CA TYR A 20 -4.11 2.32 4.63
C TYR A 20 -3.18 1.19 5.09
N ALA A 21 -1.89 1.50 5.24
CA ALA A 21 -0.90 0.64 5.88
C ALA A 21 -0.10 1.42 6.94
N HIS A 22 0.11 0.81 8.11
CA HIS A 22 0.68 1.51 9.28
C HIS A 22 2.20 1.52 9.35
N PHE A 23 2.85 0.41 8.99
CA PHE A 23 4.29 0.21 9.19
C PHE A 23 5.04 0.00 7.87
N ASP A 24 6.29 0.49 7.90
CA ASP A 24 7.33 0.25 6.90
C ASP A 24 6.94 0.57 5.45
N MET A 25 6.24 1.70 5.26
CA MET A 25 5.80 2.17 3.95
C MET A 25 6.88 2.93 3.16
N TYR A 26 8.16 2.79 3.53
CA TYR A 26 9.28 3.33 2.77
C TYR A 26 9.35 2.69 1.38
N VAL A 27 9.84 3.46 0.40
CA VAL A 27 9.96 2.97 -0.99
C VAL A 27 10.88 1.75 -1.08
N SER A 28 11.97 1.72 -0.31
CA SER A 28 12.91 0.59 -0.22
C SER A 28 12.30 -0.72 0.29
N ASN A 29 11.19 -0.66 1.03
CA ASN A 29 10.48 -1.84 1.52
C ASN A 29 9.14 -2.03 0.79
N ALA A 30 8.16 -1.16 1.06
CA ALA A 30 6.82 -1.30 0.48
C ALA A 30 6.84 -1.14 -1.04
N GLY A 31 7.63 -0.21 -1.57
CA GLY A 31 7.79 -0.07 -3.02
C GLY A 31 8.32 -1.35 -3.67
N ARG A 32 9.34 -1.97 -3.06
CA ARG A 32 9.91 -3.25 -3.52
C ARG A 32 8.87 -4.38 -3.52
N ILE A 33 8.15 -4.55 -2.41
CA ILE A 33 7.09 -5.56 -2.28
C ILE A 33 6.01 -5.36 -3.36
N LEU A 34 5.58 -4.12 -3.58
CA LEU A 34 4.54 -3.80 -4.55
C LEU A 34 4.94 -4.16 -5.98
N ILE A 35 6.16 -3.81 -6.41
CA ILE A 35 6.61 -4.12 -7.77
C ILE A 35 6.94 -5.61 -7.98
N ASP A 36 7.40 -6.31 -6.94
CA ASP A 36 7.85 -7.70 -7.05
C ASP A 36 6.69 -8.71 -6.87
N HIS A 37 5.67 -8.37 -6.07
CA HIS A 37 4.62 -9.30 -5.67
C HIS A 37 3.19 -8.88 -6.04
N TYR A 38 2.97 -7.58 -6.33
CA TYR A 38 1.66 -7.00 -6.65
C TYR A 38 1.67 -6.28 -8.01
N GLU A 39 2.31 -6.88 -9.00
CA GLU A 39 2.63 -6.33 -10.32
C GLU A 39 1.46 -6.23 -11.30
N SER A 40 0.29 -6.76 -10.93
CA SER A 40 -0.90 -6.77 -11.79
C SER A 40 -2.11 -6.16 -11.10
N GLY A 41 -3.06 -5.66 -11.89
CA GLY A 41 -4.30 -5.11 -11.37
C GLY A 41 -5.08 -6.11 -10.50
N GLU A 42 -5.11 -7.39 -10.88
CA GLU A 42 -5.76 -8.44 -10.08
C GLU A 42 -5.12 -8.59 -8.69
N LYS A 43 -3.78 -8.59 -8.62
CA LYS A 43 -3.05 -8.67 -7.36
C LYS A 43 -3.22 -7.40 -6.52
N ALA A 44 -3.20 -6.23 -7.14
CA ALA A 44 -3.46 -4.96 -6.47
C ALA A 44 -4.88 -4.90 -5.89
N GLU A 45 -5.89 -5.36 -6.63
CA GLU A 45 -7.28 -5.43 -6.17
C GLU A 45 -7.42 -6.36 -4.96
N ALA A 46 -6.81 -7.55 -5.04
CA ALA A 46 -6.81 -8.51 -3.96
C ALA A 46 -6.11 -7.96 -2.69
N LEU A 47 -5.06 -7.15 -2.86
CA LEU A 47 -4.40 -6.43 -1.77
C LEU A 47 -5.32 -5.38 -1.14
N LEU A 48 -5.98 -4.55 -1.94
CA LEU A 48 -6.94 -3.55 -1.43
C LEU A 48 -8.12 -4.20 -0.70
N ALA A 49 -8.55 -5.39 -1.14
CA ALA A 49 -9.66 -6.13 -0.54
C ALA A 49 -9.38 -6.60 0.90
N LEU A 50 -8.12 -6.66 1.34
CA LEU A 50 -7.76 -6.95 2.73
C LEU A 50 -8.22 -5.85 3.71
N GLY A 51 -8.53 -4.66 3.20
CA GLY A 51 -8.80 -3.48 4.01
C GLY A 51 -7.51 -2.95 4.65
N PHE A 52 -7.65 -2.27 5.79
CA PHE A 52 -6.51 -1.60 6.42
C PHE A 52 -5.51 -2.61 6.96
N LEU A 53 -4.22 -2.31 6.73
CA LEU A 53 -3.09 -3.13 7.10
C LEU A 53 -2.33 -2.52 8.27
N SER A 54 -1.89 -3.39 9.17
CA SER A 54 -0.81 -3.07 10.10
C SER A 54 0.53 -3.02 9.34
N ALA A 55 0.81 -4.04 8.52
CA ALA A 55 2.00 -4.11 7.69
C ALA A 55 1.72 -4.80 6.36
N LEU A 56 2.39 -4.34 5.31
CA LEU A 56 2.41 -4.97 3.99
C LEU A 56 3.35 -6.18 4.00
N GLY A 57 2.96 -7.26 3.31
CA GLY A 57 3.80 -8.44 3.09
C GLY A 57 3.71 -8.92 1.65
N GLU A 58 4.60 -9.82 1.25
CA GLU A 58 4.69 -10.40 -0.10
C GLU A 58 3.48 -11.27 -0.47
N ARG A 59 2.84 -11.88 0.53
CA ARG A 59 1.68 -12.77 0.38
C ARG A 59 0.45 -12.15 1.00
N LEU A 60 -0.68 -12.30 0.31
CA LEU A 60 -1.98 -11.83 0.80
C LEU A 60 -2.45 -12.57 2.06
N SER A 61 -2.18 -13.87 2.17
CA SER A 61 -2.68 -14.75 3.23
C SER A 61 -1.71 -15.89 3.54
N PRO A 62 -1.77 -16.47 4.75
CA PRO A 62 -1.02 -17.70 5.06
C PRO A 62 -1.43 -18.85 4.14
N ALA A 63 -0.51 -19.79 3.90
CA ALA A 63 -0.83 -21.05 3.25
C ALA A 63 -1.63 -21.98 4.19
N PRO A 64 -2.38 -22.96 3.66
CA PRO A 64 -3.12 -23.91 4.49
C PRO A 64 -2.23 -24.60 5.54
N GLY A 65 -2.58 -24.45 6.81
CA GLY A 65 -1.87 -25.04 7.94
C GLY A 65 -0.79 -24.15 8.58
N GLU A 66 -0.43 -23.03 7.96
CA GLU A 66 0.41 -22.03 8.61
C GLU A 66 -0.40 -21.25 9.65
N LYS A 67 0.25 -20.91 10.77
CA LYS A 67 -0.35 -20.07 11.81
C LYS A 67 0.06 -18.63 11.57
N HIS A 68 -0.93 -17.75 11.45
CA HIS A 68 -0.74 -16.32 11.28
C HIS A 68 -1.87 -15.62 12.03
N ASP A 69 -1.52 -14.71 12.92
CA ASP A 69 -2.42 -13.79 13.60
C ASP A 69 -1.68 -12.50 13.95
N TYR A 70 -2.37 -11.51 14.51
CA TYR A 70 -1.78 -10.21 14.79
C TYR A 70 -0.63 -10.26 15.82
N GLU A 71 -0.67 -11.20 16.76
CA GLU A 71 0.36 -11.35 17.80
C GLU A 71 1.51 -12.25 17.34
N ASN A 72 1.25 -13.17 16.41
CA ASN A 72 2.19 -14.13 15.84
C ASN A 72 2.16 -14.04 14.30
N PRO A 73 2.58 -12.92 13.71
CA PRO A 73 2.52 -12.75 12.26
C PRO A 73 3.63 -13.56 11.58
N LEU A 74 3.30 -14.11 10.41
CA LEU A 74 4.29 -14.59 9.46
C LEU A 74 4.97 -13.38 8.79
N PRO A 75 6.30 -13.41 8.61
CA PRO A 75 7.07 -12.22 8.21
C PRO A 75 6.73 -11.72 6.79
N ASP A 76 6.28 -12.61 5.91
CA ASP A 76 6.04 -12.34 4.48
C ASP A 76 4.54 -12.26 4.14
N VAL A 77 3.65 -12.31 5.14
CA VAL A 77 2.20 -12.24 4.93
C VAL A 77 1.69 -10.88 5.40
N CYS A 78 0.87 -10.21 4.58
CA CYS A 78 0.17 -8.99 4.97
C CYS A 78 -0.53 -9.16 6.31
N ILE A 79 -0.37 -8.21 7.24
CA ILE A 79 -1.08 -8.20 8.51
C ILE A 79 -2.28 -7.26 8.39
N ALA A 80 -3.48 -7.80 8.21
CA ALA A 80 -4.71 -7.04 8.05
C ALA A 80 -5.45 -6.88 9.38
N TYR A 81 -5.82 -5.64 9.75
CA TYR A 81 -6.50 -5.38 11.03
C TYR A 81 -7.82 -6.15 11.16
N HIS A 82 -8.57 -6.25 10.07
CA HIS A 82 -9.82 -7.01 10.07
C HIS A 82 -9.58 -8.51 10.30
N ARG A 83 -8.76 -9.12 9.43
CA ARG A 83 -8.54 -10.58 9.43
C ARG A 83 -7.80 -11.06 10.67
N ASP A 84 -6.73 -10.37 11.05
CA ASP A 84 -5.74 -10.90 12.02
C ASP A 84 -5.93 -10.37 13.43
N ARG A 85 -6.57 -9.19 13.57
CA ARG A 85 -6.86 -8.55 14.87
C ARG A 85 -8.35 -8.56 15.22
N GLY A 86 -9.22 -8.96 14.28
CA GLY A 86 -10.67 -9.03 14.50
C GLY A 86 -11.38 -7.68 14.53
N GLU A 87 -10.77 -6.63 13.97
CA GLU A 87 -11.45 -5.33 13.81
C GLU A 87 -12.55 -5.40 12.75
N GLU A 88 -13.44 -4.40 12.71
CA GLU A 88 -14.38 -4.27 11.59
C GLU A 88 -13.62 -4.02 10.27
N LEU A 89 -14.09 -4.64 9.18
CA LEU A 89 -13.52 -4.40 7.86
C LEU A 89 -13.71 -2.94 7.47
N ARG A 90 -12.59 -2.25 7.27
CA ARG A 90 -12.57 -0.90 6.71
C ARG A 90 -12.41 -1.00 5.19
N PRO A 91 -13.45 -0.70 4.41
CA PRO A 91 -13.36 -0.77 2.96
C PRO A 91 -12.40 0.28 2.42
N PRO A 92 -11.92 0.13 1.17
CA PRO A 92 -11.10 1.15 0.52
C PRO A 92 -11.77 2.52 0.53
N THR A 93 -11.00 3.56 0.81
CA THR A 93 -11.45 4.95 0.70
C THR A 93 -11.50 5.33 -0.76
N VAL A 94 -12.62 5.87 -1.22
CA VAL A 94 -12.81 6.35 -2.59
C VAL A 94 -12.48 7.83 -2.67
N TRP A 95 -11.71 8.20 -3.68
CA TRP A 95 -11.28 9.56 -3.96
C TRP A 95 -11.69 9.97 -5.38
N PRO A 96 -12.01 11.25 -5.61
CA PRO A 96 -12.32 11.72 -6.95
C PRO A 96 -11.17 11.59 -7.95
N ASN A 97 -9.92 11.68 -7.50
CA ASN A 97 -8.70 11.50 -8.30
C ASN A 97 -7.46 11.38 -7.41
N ALA A 98 -6.32 11.08 -8.03
CA ALA A 98 -5.03 10.91 -7.37
C ALA A 98 -4.53 12.18 -6.64
N ASP A 99 -4.77 13.37 -7.21
CA ASP A 99 -4.32 14.62 -6.60
C ASP A 99 -5.07 14.90 -5.29
N GLU A 100 -6.39 14.75 -5.29
CA GLU A 100 -7.20 14.91 -4.07
C GLU A 100 -6.79 13.89 -3.00
N MET A 101 -6.57 12.62 -3.39
CA MET A 101 -6.04 11.61 -2.49
C MET A 101 -4.71 12.04 -1.86
N LEU A 102 -3.73 12.46 -2.67
CA LEU A 102 -2.41 12.86 -2.22
C LEU A 102 -2.47 14.05 -1.25
N THR A 103 -3.24 15.09 -1.59
CA THR A 103 -3.38 16.28 -0.72
C THR A 103 -4.04 15.99 0.63
N LYS A 104 -4.80 14.90 0.75
CA LYS A 104 -5.49 14.50 1.99
C LYS A 104 -4.80 13.37 2.74
N ALA A 105 -3.81 12.71 2.14
CA ALA A 105 -3.16 11.53 2.70
C ALA A 105 -2.48 11.83 4.06
N ALA A 106 -1.70 12.91 4.13
CA ALA A 106 -1.02 13.33 5.36
C ALA A 106 -2.03 13.73 6.45
N ASP A 107 -3.06 14.51 6.13
CA ASP A 107 -4.01 15.02 7.11
C ASP A 107 -4.95 13.93 7.65
N ARG A 108 -5.41 13.01 6.79
CA ARG A 108 -6.41 11.99 7.17
C ARG A 108 -5.80 10.70 7.70
N PHE A 109 -4.59 10.37 7.26
CA PHE A 109 -3.97 9.07 7.55
C PHE A 109 -2.57 9.19 8.15
N TRP A 110 -2.03 10.40 8.28
CA TRP A 110 -0.62 10.63 8.60
C TRP A 110 0.31 9.84 7.68
N ALA A 111 -0.13 9.63 6.44
CA ALA A 111 0.63 8.87 5.46
C ALA A 111 1.83 9.71 5.02
N GLU A 112 3.02 9.11 5.05
CA GLU A 112 4.25 9.70 4.52
C GLU A 112 4.35 9.45 3.01
N TYR A 113 3.88 8.29 2.55
CA TYR A 113 3.93 7.86 1.15
C TYR A 113 2.54 7.49 0.61
N VAL A 114 2.31 7.78 -0.66
CA VAL A 114 1.15 7.30 -1.40
C VAL A 114 1.65 6.51 -2.60
N TYR A 115 1.23 5.26 -2.69
CA TYR A 115 1.48 4.37 -3.82
C TYR A 115 0.23 4.29 -4.67
N LEU A 116 0.38 4.44 -5.99
CA LEU A 116 -0.70 4.43 -6.96
C LEU A 116 -0.40 3.43 -8.06
N PHE A 117 -1.27 2.43 -8.21
CA PHE A 117 -1.28 1.53 -9.36
C PHE A 117 -2.04 2.20 -10.50
N ARG A 118 -1.33 2.47 -11.60
CA ARG A 118 -1.86 3.11 -12.81
C ARG A 118 -1.19 2.49 -14.02
N ASP A 119 -1.97 2.17 -15.06
CA ASP A 119 -1.47 1.64 -16.34
C ASP A 119 -0.51 0.44 -16.20
N GLY A 120 -0.81 -0.45 -15.24
CA GLY A 120 -0.03 -1.66 -15.00
C GLY A 120 1.28 -1.43 -14.24
N LYS A 121 1.48 -0.25 -13.64
CA LYS A 121 2.71 0.11 -12.92
C LYS A 121 2.41 0.79 -11.59
N TRP A 122 3.39 0.71 -10.68
CA TRP A 122 3.36 1.43 -9.42
C TRP A 122 4.08 2.76 -9.50
N TYR A 123 3.39 3.80 -9.07
CA TYR A 123 3.91 5.14 -8.86
C TYR A 123 3.91 5.47 -7.37
N VAL A 124 4.80 6.36 -6.95
CA VAL A 124 4.87 6.86 -5.58
C VAL A 124 5.07 8.37 -5.55
N ASP A 125 4.50 9.01 -4.52
CA ASP A 125 4.83 10.38 -4.11
C ASP A 125 4.82 10.50 -2.58
N ALA A 126 5.53 11.48 -2.03
CA ALA A 126 5.56 11.79 -0.62
C ALA A 126 4.45 12.78 -0.25
N ALA A 127 3.57 12.43 0.68
CA ALA A 127 2.40 13.26 0.98
C ALA A 127 2.75 14.58 1.69
N TYR A 128 3.82 14.60 2.50
CA TYR A 128 4.25 15.81 3.21
C TYR A 128 5.07 16.78 2.34
N GLN A 129 5.74 16.27 1.31
CA GLN A 129 6.54 17.06 0.37
C GLN A 129 6.40 16.51 -1.05
N PRO A 130 5.24 16.69 -1.70
CA PRO A 130 4.99 16.14 -3.03
C PRO A 130 6.02 16.61 -4.05
N GLN A 131 6.58 15.67 -4.80
CA GLN A 131 7.52 15.93 -5.91
C GLN A 131 6.91 15.54 -7.26
N GLY A 132 5.68 15.04 -7.27
CA GLY A 132 5.00 14.46 -8.42
C GLY A 132 5.13 12.94 -8.46
N TRP A 133 4.20 12.28 -9.14
CA TRP A 133 4.16 10.82 -9.28
C TRP A 133 5.39 10.30 -10.03
N ARG A 134 6.20 9.50 -9.34
CA ARG A 134 7.40 8.84 -9.91
C ARG A 134 7.22 7.34 -9.97
N LEU A 135 7.78 6.67 -10.98
CA LEU A 135 7.81 5.21 -11.01
C LEU A 135 8.59 4.68 -9.81
N VAL A 136 8.02 3.71 -9.10
CA VAL A 136 8.66 3.09 -7.94
C VAL A 136 10.02 2.48 -8.33
N GLU A 137 10.10 1.82 -9.49
CA GLU A 137 11.34 1.23 -10.01
C GLU A 137 12.47 2.26 -10.19
N ASP A 138 12.13 3.48 -10.61
CA ASP A 138 13.13 4.53 -10.81
C ASP A 138 13.62 5.10 -9.47
N VAL A 139 12.71 5.28 -8.50
CA VAL A 139 13.08 5.73 -7.15
C VAL A 139 13.93 4.68 -6.43
N LEU A 140 13.62 3.40 -6.61
CA LEU A 140 14.43 2.30 -6.06
C LEU A 140 15.83 2.25 -6.65
N ARG A 141 15.96 2.41 -7.97
CA ARG A 141 17.27 2.42 -8.65
C ARG A 141 18.16 3.55 -8.15
N GLU A 142 17.60 4.74 -7.95
CA GLU A 142 18.34 5.88 -7.39
C GLU A 142 18.85 5.60 -5.98
N HIS A 143 18.11 4.87 -5.16
CA HIS A 143 18.51 4.51 -3.80
C HIS A 143 19.53 3.35 -3.78
N ASP A 144 19.44 2.40 -4.70
CA ASP A 144 20.36 1.25 -4.77
C ASP A 144 21.76 1.65 -5.34
N ASP A 145 21.84 2.76 -6.07
CA ASP A 145 23.07 3.30 -6.67
C ASP A 145 23.85 4.28 -5.73
N GLU A 146 23.32 4.59 -4.54
CA GLU A 146 23.93 5.45 -3.49
C GLU A 146 24.76 4.67 -2.45
#